data_AF-A0A1F5T3C9-F1
#
_entry.id   AF-A0A1F5T3C9-F1
#
_cell.length_a   1.000
_cell.length_b   1.000
_cell.length_c   1.000
_cell.angle_alpha   90.00
_cell.angle_beta   90.00
_cell.angle_gamma   90.00
#
_symmetry.space_group_name_H-M   'P 1'
#
loop_
_entity.id
_entity.type
_entity.pdbx_description
1 polymer ?
#
loop_
_entity_poly.entity_id
_entity_poly.type
_entity_poly.pdbx_seq_one_letter_code
_entity_poly.pdbx_strand_id
1 'polypeptide(L)'
;MKIYTIIILSLLIFSLYTPVAFSAPAKPVDLVIFVGEGCPHCAKMKEYINDLKNTDFPNINIIEYEVYHDVDNQNLMDRYAKAYNTTSQYVPLTFIGDNAISGENKNELQRLLTLCQVKSCESPEKIVEKFYQDHPELENIPTTAIDTSNYTTVGWVVIILLFIGFIVFLVFKLPENKK
;
A
#
# COMPACT_ATOMS: atom_id res chain seq x y z
N MET A 1 45.48 -9.81 51.34
CA MET A 1 44.27 -10.64 51.11
C MET A 1 42.96 -9.92 51.42
N LYS A 2 42.81 -9.22 52.56
CA LYS A 2 41.55 -8.54 52.95
C LYS A 2 41.13 -7.35 52.05
N ILE A 3 42.09 -6.60 51.48
CA ILE A 3 41.79 -5.41 50.67
C ILE A 3 41.19 -5.75 49.30
N TYR A 4 41.68 -6.84 48.67
CA TYR A 4 41.14 -7.33 47.40
C TYR A 4 39.71 -7.85 47.57
N THR A 5 39.40 -8.45 48.73
CA THR A 5 38.04 -8.89 49.06
C THR A 5 37.07 -7.70 49.19
N ILE A 6 37.52 -6.58 49.78
CA ILE A 6 36.72 -5.36 49.90
C ILE A 6 36.51 -4.69 48.53
N ILE A 7 37.55 -4.67 47.68
CA ILE A 7 37.47 -4.11 46.32
C ILE A 7 36.50 -4.93 45.45
N ILE A 8 36.57 -6.26 45.52
CA ILE A 8 35.66 -7.16 44.78
C ILE A 8 34.22 -6.98 45.27
N LEU A 9 34.01 -6.88 46.59
CA LEU A 9 32.68 -6.67 47.15
C LEU A 9 32.09 -5.30 46.76
N SER A 10 32.91 -4.25 46.73
CA SER A 10 32.52 -2.91 46.29
C SER A 10 32.11 -2.87 44.81
N LEU A 11 32.87 -3.54 43.92
CA LEU A 11 32.55 -3.64 42.50
C LEU A 11 31.25 -4.43 42.24
N LEU A 12 31.02 -5.49 43.02
CA LEU A 12 29.83 -6.33 42.90
C LEU A 12 28.58 -5.58 43.39
N ILE A 13 28.73 -4.76 44.43
CA ILE A 13 27.68 -3.87 44.93
C ILE A 13 27.39 -2.74 43.94
N PHE A 14 28.42 -2.14 43.30
CA PHE A 14 28.24 -1.09 42.29
C PHE A 14 27.50 -1.59 41.04
N SER A 15 27.71 -2.84 40.64
CA SER A 15 26.96 -3.49 39.55
C SER A 15 25.46 -3.63 39.82
N LEU A 16 25.01 -3.57 41.07
CA LEU A 16 23.59 -3.66 41.45
C LEU A 16 22.86 -2.32 41.42
N TYR A 17 23.61 -1.21 41.29
CA TYR A 17 23.05 0.15 41.25
C TYR A 17 22.88 0.71 39.83
N THR A 18 23.11 -0.08 38.78
CA THR A 18 22.79 0.38 37.43
C THR A 18 21.26 0.42 37.28
N PRO A 19 20.66 1.61 37.05
CA PRO A 19 19.24 1.66 36.76
C PRO A 19 19.03 0.88 35.45
N VAL A 20 18.30 -0.23 35.53
CA VAL A 20 17.77 -0.88 34.34
C VAL A 20 16.77 0.11 33.75
N ALA A 21 17.18 0.78 32.67
CA ALA A 21 16.30 1.64 31.90
C ALA A 21 15.25 0.75 31.25
N PHE A 22 14.09 0.62 31.92
CA PHE A 22 12.93 -0.05 31.35
C PHE A 22 12.31 0.91 30.33
N SER A 23 12.69 0.78 29.06
CA SER A 23 12.00 1.47 27.99
C SER A 23 10.57 0.93 27.93
N ALA A 24 9.58 1.83 27.98
CA ALA A 24 8.21 1.44 27.72
C ALA A 24 8.13 0.77 26.33
N PRO A 25 7.35 -0.31 26.17
CA PRO A 25 7.20 -0.95 24.87
C PRO A 25 6.69 0.08 23.86
N ALA A 26 7.44 0.27 22.78
CA ALA A 26 7.03 1.15 21.70
C ALA A 26 5.69 0.65 21.15
N LYS A 27 4.71 1.55 21.06
CA LYS A 27 3.39 1.19 20.52
C LYS A 27 3.52 0.76 19.06
N PRO A 28 2.80 -0.27 18.60
CA PRO A 28 2.86 -0.69 17.20
C PRO A 28 2.40 0.46 16.29
N VAL A 29 3.07 0.59 15.14
CA VAL A 29 2.67 1.51 14.06
C VAL A 29 2.22 0.68 12.89
N ASP A 30 0.92 0.73 12.58
CA ASP A 30 0.36 0.02 11.43
C ASP A 30 0.64 0.80 10.14
N LEU A 31 1.12 0.07 9.14
CA LEU A 31 1.37 0.55 7.80
C LEU A 31 0.69 -0.39 6.82
N VAL A 32 -0.21 0.15 6.00
CA VAL A 32 -0.88 -0.61 4.92
C VAL A 32 -0.23 -0.23 3.60
N ILE A 33 0.17 -1.21 2.78
CA ILE A 33 0.74 -0.97 1.46
C ILE A 33 0.04 -1.83 0.41
N PHE A 34 -0.44 -1.18 -0.65
CA PHE A 34 -0.94 -1.84 -1.84
C PHE A 34 0.18 -1.92 -2.88
N VAL A 35 0.38 -3.11 -3.45
CA VAL A 35 1.47 -3.43 -4.37
C VAL A 35 0.95 -4.21 -5.58
N GLY A 36 1.75 -4.25 -6.65
CA GLY A 36 1.49 -5.08 -7.83
C GLY A 36 2.59 -6.12 -8.02
N GLU A 37 2.24 -7.33 -8.44
CA GLU A 37 3.22 -8.33 -8.84
C GLU A 37 4.07 -7.82 -10.02
N GLY A 38 5.40 -8.01 -9.96
CA GLY A 38 6.32 -7.54 -10.99
C GLY A 38 6.56 -6.03 -11.03
N CYS A 39 5.96 -5.25 -10.13
CA CYS A 39 6.15 -3.79 -10.03
C CYS A 39 7.52 -3.43 -9.42
N PRO A 40 8.47 -2.83 -10.19
CA PRO A 40 9.82 -2.55 -9.68
C PRO A 40 9.87 -1.55 -8.53
N HIS A 41 8.98 -0.55 -8.55
CA HIS A 41 8.86 0.45 -7.48
C HIS A 41 8.29 -0.14 -6.19
N CYS A 42 7.37 -1.10 -6.32
CA CYS A 42 6.78 -1.80 -5.19
C CYS A 42 7.85 -2.64 -4.47
N ALA A 43 8.68 -3.36 -5.23
CA ALA A 43 9.78 -4.14 -4.67
C ALA A 43 10.75 -3.27 -3.84
N LYS A 44 11.18 -2.13 -4.40
CA LYS A 44 12.08 -1.19 -3.71
C LYS A 44 11.47 -0.55 -2.47
N MET A 45 10.17 -0.26 -2.50
CA MET A 45 9.46 0.29 -1.34
C MET A 45 9.34 -0.77 -0.24
N LYS A 46 8.98 -2.01 -0.59
CA LYS A 46 8.91 -3.14 0.35
C LYS A 46 10.25 -3.44 1.01
N GLU A 47 11.32 -3.49 0.22
CA GLU A 47 12.69 -3.67 0.73
C GLU A 47 13.03 -2.59 1.76
N TYR A 48 12.78 -1.33 1.43
CA TYR A 48 13.03 -0.21 2.32
C TYR A 48 12.19 -0.25 3.61
N ILE A 49 10.90 -0.60 3.54
CA ILE A 49 10.05 -0.76 4.73
C ILE A 49 10.58 -1.90 5.62
N ASN A 50 11.00 -3.02 5.02
CA ASN A 50 11.58 -4.13 5.76
C ASN A 50 12.91 -3.77 6.43
N ASP A 51 13.76 -3.00 5.75
CA ASP A 51 15.01 -2.49 6.33
C ASP A 51 14.72 -1.62 7.54
N LEU A 52 13.79 -0.66 7.43
CA LEU A 52 13.38 0.20 8.55
C LEU A 52 12.80 -0.61 9.72
N LYS A 53 12.01 -1.65 9.43
CA LYS A 53 11.48 -2.57 10.45
C LYS A 53 12.60 -3.32 11.17
N ASN A 54 13.69 -3.66 10.48
CA ASN A 54 14.81 -4.38 11.08
C ASN A 54 15.81 -3.46 11.81
N THR A 55 15.75 -2.14 11.60
CA THR A 55 16.68 -1.17 12.19
C THR A 55 16.00 -0.20 13.16
N ASP A 56 15.37 0.85 12.63
CA ASP A 56 15.01 2.06 13.38
C ASP A 56 13.56 2.00 13.90
N PHE A 57 12.74 1.11 13.35
CA PHE A 57 11.32 1.02 13.62
C PHE A 57 10.86 -0.45 13.82
N PRO A 58 11.39 -1.17 14.83
CA PRO A 58 11.07 -2.59 15.08
C PRO A 58 9.61 -2.87 15.43
N ASN A 59 8.84 -1.82 15.73
CA ASN A 59 7.43 -1.86 16.08
C ASN A 59 6.49 -1.63 14.89
N ILE A 60 6.98 -1.55 13.65
CA ILE A 60 6.10 -1.45 12.48
C ILE A 60 5.40 -2.79 12.21
N ASN A 61 4.09 -2.71 12.08
CA ASN A 61 3.27 -3.77 11.53
C ASN A 61 2.96 -3.46 10.06
N ILE A 62 3.38 -4.35 9.15
CA ILE A 62 3.26 -4.16 7.70
C ILE A 62 2.12 -5.03 7.22
N ILE A 63 1.09 -4.41 6.65
CA ILE A 63 -0.07 -5.06 6.05
C ILE A 63 0.02 -4.83 4.55
N GLU A 64 0.18 -5.89 3.77
CA GLU A 64 0.40 -5.81 2.33
C GLU A 64 -0.77 -6.43 1.56
N TYR A 65 -1.20 -5.75 0.49
CA TYR A 65 -2.23 -6.23 -0.43
C TYR A 65 -1.71 -6.19 -1.88
N GLU A 66 -1.77 -7.32 -2.57
CA GLU A 66 -1.47 -7.41 -4.02
C GLU A 66 -2.73 -7.04 -4.81
N VAL A 67 -2.63 -6.14 -5.80
CA VAL A 67 -3.81 -5.64 -6.53
C VAL A 67 -3.89 -6.03 -8.00
N TYR A 68 -2.81 -6.48 -8.65
CA TYR A 68 -2.90 -6.79 -10.09
C TYR A 68 -3.70 -8.07 -10.38
N HIS A 69 -3.72 -9.00 -9.44
CA HIS A 69 -4.36 -10.31 -9.61
C HIS A 69 -5.47 -10.58 -8.59
N ASP A 70 -5.80 -9.61 -7.76
CA ASP A 70 -6.85 -9.71 -6.75
C ASP A 70 -7.80 -8.52 -6.84
N VAL A 71 -9.02 -8.78 -7.33
CA VAL A 71 -10.07 -7.77 -7.53
C VAL A 71 -10.59 -7.24 -6.19
N ASP A 72 -10.61 -8.07 -5.15
CA ASP A 72 -11.07 -7.64 -3.83
C ASP A 72 -10.06 -6.66 -3.21
N ASN A 73 -8.76 -6.89 -3.43
CA ASN A 73 -7.72 -5.95 -3.02
C ASN A 73 -7.71 -4.67 -3.86
N GLN A 74 -8.07 -4.71 -5.15
CA GLN A 74 -8.30 -3.49 -5.95
C GLN A 74 -9.44 -2.65 -5.35
N ASN A 75 -10.57 -3.30 -5.07
CA ASN A 75 -11.72 -2.64 -4.43
C ASN A 75 -11.33 -2.10 -3.05
N LEU A 76 -10.51 -2.83 -2.29
CA LEU A 76 -10.00 -2.39 -1.00
C LEU A 76 -9.08 -1.15 -1.14
N MET A 77 -8.20 -1.14 -2.14
CA MET A 77 -7.35 0.01 -2.45
C MET A 77 -8.20 1.25 -2.75
N ASP A 78 -9.27 1.10 -3.54
CA ASP A 78 -10.21 2.17 -3.83
C ASP A 78 -10.94 2.65 -2.57
N ARG A 79 -11.29 1.74 -1.65
CA ARG A 79 -11.91 2.11 -0.38
C ARG A 79 -10.99 2.96 0.47
N TYR A 80 -9.73 2.56 0.58
CA TYR A 80 -8.69 3.34 1.25
C TYR A 80 -8.47 4.69 0.58
N ALA A 81 -8.37 4.72 -0.76
CA ALA A 81 -8.17 5.95 -1.50
C ALA A 81 -9.28 6.98 -1.24
N LYS A 82 -10.54 6.55 -1.21
CA LYS A 82 -11.70 7.38 -0.85
C LYS A 82 -11.61 7.90 0.58
N ALA A 83 -11.37 7.02 1.55
CA ALA A 83 -11.31 7.40 2.97
C ALA A 83 -10.19 8.41 3.27
N TYR A 84 -9.08 8.34 2.54
CA TYR A 84 -7.95 9.27 2.63
C TYR A 84 -8.04 10.46 1.68
N ASN A 85 -9.12 10.56 0.90
CA ASN A 85 -9.33 11.60 -0.10
C ASN A 85 -8.11 11.78 -1.05
N THR A 86 -7.49 10.66 -1.45
CA THR A 86 -6.39 10.65 -2.42
C THR A 86 -6.91 10.25 -3.80
N THR A 87 -6.32 10.85 -4.84
CA THR A 87 -6.65 10.56 -6.24
C THR A 87 -5.71 9.55 -6.87
N SER A 88 -4.71 9.05 -6.13
CA SER A 88 -3.77 8.06 -6.66
C SER A 88 -4.43 6.70 -6.83
N GLN A 89 -4.21 6.10 -8.01
CA GLN A 89 -4.69 4.76 -8.38
C GLN A 89 -3.53 3.82 -8.75
N TYR A 90 -2.29 4.20 -8.44
CA TYR A 90 -1.09 3.47 -8.85
C TYR A 90 -0.34 2.93 -7.64
N VAL A 91 0.28 1.76 -7.83
CA VAL A 91 1.12 1.11 -6.82
C VAL A 91 2.60 1.52 -6.96
N PRO A 92 3.38 1.51 -5.86
CA PRO A 92 2.94 1.25 -4.50
C PRO A 92 2.13 2.43 -3.93
N LEU A 93 1.08 2.12 -3.17
CA LEU A 93 0.29 3.10 -2.43
C LEU A 93 0.30 2.72 -0.95
N THR A 94 0.91 3.56 -0.12
CA THR A 94 1.15 3.28 1.30
C THR A 94 0.31 4.21 2.18
N PHE A 95 -0.31 3.68 3.22
CA PHE A 95 -1.10 4.41 4.20
C PHE A 95 -0.48 4.24 5.60
N ILE A 96 -0.28 5.35 6.30
CA ILE A 96 0.27 5.40 7.65
C ILE A 96 -0.31 6.60 8.40
N GLY A 97 -0.90 6.36 9.56
CA GLY A 97 -1.66 7.39 10.26
C GLY A 97 -2.74 7.96 9.34
N ASP A 98 -2.89 9.29 9.35
CA ASP A 98 -3.80 10.05 8.50
C ASP A 98 -3.22 10.40 7.10
N ASN A 99 -2.11 9.78 6.69
CA ASN A 99 -1.43 10.11 5.44
C ASN A 99 -1.44 8.95 4.44
N ALA A 100 -1.54 9.32 3.15
CA ALA A 100 -1.35 8.43 2.02
C ALA A 100 -0.09 8.86 1.23
N ILE A 101 0.75 7.88 0.88
CA ILE A 101 2.00 8.07 0.15
C ILE A 101 1.87 7.32 -1.18
N SER A 102 1.84 8.08 -2.28
CA SER A 102 1.84 7.51 -3.62
C SER A 102 3.27 7.31 -4.13
N GLY A 103 3.56 6.13 -4.68
CA GLY A 103 4.85 5.79 -5.26
C GLY A 103 5.94 5.49 -4.21
N GLU A 104 7.19 5.41 -4.68
CA GLU A 104 8.36 5.01 -3.88
C GLU A 104 8.96 6.20 -3.09
N ASN A 105 8.14 6.95 -2.33
CA ASN A 105 8.63 8.11 -1.56
C ASN A 105 9.15 7.72 -0.17
N LYS A 106 10.40 7.26 -0.13
CA LYS A 106 11.11 6.80 1.07
C LYS A 106 11.26 7.87 2.15
N ASN A 107 11.60 9.09 1.74
CA ASN A 107 11.81 10.21 2.67
C ASN A 107 10.52 10.57 3.41
N GLU A 108 9.39 10.58 2.70
CA GLU A 108 8.09 10.87 3.31
C GLU A 108 7.67 9.77 4.28
N LEU A 109 7.89 8.51 3.91
CA LEU A 109 7.63 7.39 4.82
C LEU A 109 8.44 7.49 6.11
N GLN A 110 9.76 7.72 6.03
CA GLN A 110 10.61 7.83 7.21
C GLN A 110 10.20 8.99 8.12
N ARG A 111 9.83 10.13 7.52
CA ARG A 111 9.29 11.29 8.25
C ARG A 111 8.03 10.94 9.02
N LEU A 112 7.07 10.27 8.36
CA LEU A 112 5.79 9.88 8.97
C LEU A 112 5.97 8.83 10.06
N LEU A 113 6.84 7.85 9.87
CA LEU A 113 7.20 6.88 10.90
C LEU A 113 7.80 7.56 12.15
N THR A 114 8.68 8.53 11.95
CA THR A 114 9.28 9.31 13.05
C THR A 114 8.21 10.10 13.81
N LEU A 115 7.27 10.70 13.09
CA LEU A 115 6.13 11.39 13.69
C LEU A 115 5.24 10.43 14.49
N CYS A 116 4.96 9.24 13.95
CA CYS A 116 4.14 8.23 14.61
C CYS A 116 4.78 7.62 15.86
N GLN A 117 6.12 7.61 15.95
CA GLN A 117 6.84 7.21 17.16
C GLN A 117 6.68 8.24 18.29
N VAL A 118 6.73 9.53 17.97
CA VAL A 118 6.60 10.62 18.97
C VAL A 118 5.14 10.85 19.35
N LYS A 119 4.25 10.86 18.35
CA LYS A 119 2.81 11.02 18.49
C LYS A 119 2.13 9.76 17.98
N SER A 120 1.51 9.01 18.87
CA SER A 120 0.75 7.79 18.51
C SER A 120 -0.16 8.07 17.31
N CYS A 121 0.01 7.31 16.23
CA CYS A 121 -0.85 7.37 15.06
C CYS A 121 -2.07 6.45 15.23
N GLU A 122 -3.20 6.85 14.65
CA GLU A 122 -4.35 5.96 14.47
C GLU A 122 -4.05 4.99 13.33
N SER A 123 -4.52 3.74 13.46
CA SER A 123 -4.30 2.72 12.45
C SER A 123 -5.06 3.05 11.17
N PRO A 124 -4.48 2.86 9.97
CA PRO A 124 -5.18 3.07 8.72
C PRO A 124 -6.50 2.32 8.60
N GLU A 125 -6.56 1.09 9.12
CA GLU A 125 -7.79 0.29 9.14
C GLU A 125 -8.92 0.99 9.92
N LYS A 126 -8.61 1.57 11.09
CA LYS A 126 -9.60 2.30 11.90
C LYS A 126 -10.10 3.56 11.23
N ILE A 127 -9.22 4.26 10.52
CA ILE A 127 -9.58 5.47 9.77
C ILE A 127 -10.57 5.10 8.66
N VAL A 128 -10.29 4.04 7.90
CA VAL A 128 -11.19 3.55 6.85
C VAL A 128 -12.51 3.07 7.45
N GLU A 129 -12.48 2.25 8.51
CA GLU A 129 -13.68 1.76 9.18
C GLU A 129 -14.57 2.92 9.61
N LYS A 130 -14.01 3.89 10.34
CA LYS A 130 -14.74 5.08 10.79
C LYS A 130 -15.32 5.88 9.63
N PHE A 131 -14.56 6.08 8.55
CA PHE A 131 -15.02 6.81 7.38
C PHE A 131 -16.29 6.18 6.76
N TYR A 132 -16.33 4.86 6.62
CA TYR A 132 -17.49 4.15 6.07
C TYR A 132 -18.65 4.02 7.07
N GLN A 133 -18.38 3.97 8.38
CA GLN A 133 -19.43 4.10 9.40
C GLN A 133 -20.13 5.46 9.33
N ASP A 134 -19.37 6.53 9.08
CA ASP A 134 -19.90 7.89 8.95
C ASP A 134 -20.59 8.14 7.59
N HIS A 135 -20.35 7.29 6.58
CA HIS A 135 -20.91 7.41 5.21
C HIS A 135 -21.48 6.08 4.69
N PRO A 136 -22.52 5.52 5.32
CA PRO A 136 -23.07 4.21 4.98
C PRO A 136 -23.64 4.12 3.55
N GLU A 137 -23.97 5.25 2.92
CA GLU A 137 -24.35 5.31 1.52
C GLU A 137 -23.21 4.91 0.56
N LEU A 138 -21.94 5.07 0.97
CA LEU A 138 -20.76 4.73 0.16
C LEU A 138 -20.43 3.24 0.20
N GLU A 139 -20.83 2.53 1.26
CA GLU A 139 -20.63 1.08 1.42
C GLU A 139 -21.41 0.29 0.35
N ASN A 140 -22.56 0.81 -0.08
CA ASN A 140 -23.48 0.15 -1.02
C ASN A 140 -23.33 0.64 -2.47
N ILE A 141 -22.34 1.47 -2.78
CA ILE A 141 -22.06 1.87 -4.17
C ILE A 141 -21.36 0.70 -4.85
N PRO A 142 -21.95 0.07 -5.88
CA PRO A 142 -21.27 -0.96 -6.64
C PRO A 142 -19.95 -0.40 -7.18
N THR A 143 -18.84 -1.08 -6.91
CA THR A 143 -17.52 -0.81 -7.52
C THR A 143 -17.54 -0.89 -9.06
N THR A 144 -18.66 -1.30 -9.65
CA THR A 144 -18.96 -1.35 -11.08
C THR A 144 -19.29 0.00 -11.73
N ALA A 145 -19.10 1.15 -11.06
CA ALA A 145 -19.24 2.45 -11.74
C ALA A 145 -18.07 2.79 -12.69
N ILE A 146 -17.10 1.88 -12.88
CA ILE A 146 -16.42 1.76 -14.17
C ILE A 146 -17.26 0.80 -15.02
N ASP A 147 -18.15 1.38 -15.84
CA ASP A 147 -18.94 0.67 -16.84
C ASP A 147 -18.01 0.01 -17.88
N THR A 148 -17.56 -1.21 -17.59
CA THR A 148 -16.82 -2.08 -18.50
C THR A 148 -17.75 -2.81 -19.48
N SER A 149 -19.08 -2.70 -19.33
CA SER A 149 -20.04 -3.33 -20.26
C SER A 149 -19.92 -2.74 -21.66
N ASN A 150 -19.66 -1.44 -21.73
CA ASN A 150 -19.46 -0.74 -23.00
C ASN A 150 -18.13 -1.10 -23.68
N TYR A 151 -17.10 -1.58 -22.96
CA TYR A 151 -15.82 -1.92 -23.61
C TYR A 151 -15.94 -3.17 -24.50
N THR A 152 -16.68 -4.19 -24.05
CA THR A 152 -16.94 -5.39 -24.86
C THR A 152 -17.81 -5.06 -26.08
N THR A 153 -18.82 -4.21 -25.91
CA THR A 153 -19.73 -3.78 -26.98
C THR A 153 -19.01 -2.91 -28.02
N VAL A 154 -18.19 -1.94 -27.58
CA VAL A 154 -17.38 -1.09 -28.46
C VAL A 154 -16.33 -1.91 -29.21
N GLY A 155 -15.73 -2.91 -28.57
CA GLY A 155 -14.80 -3.85 -29.21
C GLY A 155 -15.42 -4.58 -30.40
N TRP A 156 -16.62 -5.15 -30.23
CA TRP A 156 -17.32 -5.83 -31.33
C TRP A 156 -17.73 -4.87 -32.45
N VAL A 157 -18.18 -3.65 -32.12
CA VAL A 157 -18.54 -2.65 -33.13
C VAL A 157 -17.34 -2.27 -34.00
N VAL A 158 -16.16 -2.06 -33.40
CA VAL A 158 -14.94 -1.74 -34.14
C VAL A 158 -14.48 -2.91 -35.01
N ILE A 159 -14.55 -4.15 -34.49
CA ILE A 159 -14.21 -5.36 -35.26
C ILE A 159 -15.16 -5.53 -36.45
N ILE A 160 -16.46 -5.34 -36.25
CA ILE A 160 -17.47 -5.44 -37.32
C ILE A 160 -17.22 -4.38 -38.39
N LEU A 161 -16.95 -3.13 -38.02
CA LEU A 161 -16.66 -2.05 -38.99
C LEU A 161 -15.41 -2.32 -39.82
N LEU A 162 -14.34 -2.83 -39.18
CA LEU A 162 -13.12 -3.22 -39.88
C LEU A 162 -13.37 -4.39 -40.86
N PHE A 163 -14.17 -5.37 -40.45
CA PHE A 163 -14.51 -6.52 -41.29
C PHE A 163 -15.37 -6.13 -42.49
N ILE A 164 -16.38 -5.27 -42.29
CA ILE A 164 -17.22 -4.72 -43.37
C ILE A 164 -16.35 -3.91 -44.35
N GLY A 165 -15.48 -3.04 -43.85
CA GLY A 165 -14.56 -2.26 -44.68
C GLY A 165 -13.63 -3.15 -45.53
N PHE A 166 -13.13 -4.25 -44.95
CA PHE A 166 -12.31 -5.23 -45.66
C PHE A 166 -13.09 -5.97 -46.76
N ILE A 167 -14.33 -6.38 -46.51
CA ILE A 167 -15.19 -7.01 -47.53
C ILE A 167 -15.46 -6.05 -48.68
N VAL A 168 -15.83 -4.80 -48.38
CA VAL A 168 -16.07 -3.77 -49.40
C VAL A 168 -14.81 -3.57 -50.24
N PHE A 169 -13.64 -3.45 -49.59
CA PHE A 169 -12.36 -3.34 -50.29
C PHE A 169 -12.09 -4.53 -51.22
N LEU A 170 -12.35 -5.77 -50.78
CA LEU A 170 -12.20 -6.95 -51.62
C LEU A 170 -13.15 -6.94 -52.82
N VAL A 171 -14.43 -6.63 -52.61
CA VAL A 171 -15.44 -6.58 -53.68
C VAL A 171 -15.08 -5.53 -54.73
N PHE A 172 -14.68 -4.32 -54.31
CA PHE A 172 -14.25 -3.26 -55.23
C PHE A 172 -12.88 -3.51 -55.89
N LYS A 173 -12.09 -4.45 -55.36
CA LYS A 173 -10.78 -4.84 -55.91
C LYS A 173 -10.86 -6.12 -56.76
N LEU A 174 -12.03 -6.76 -56.89
CA LEU A 174 -12.18 -7.86 -57.83
C LEU A 174 -12.08 -7.29 -59.26
N PRO A 175 -11.04 -7.65 -60.04
CA PRO A 175 -10.96 -7.23 -61.42
C PRO A 175 -12.17 -7.79 -62.17
N GLU A 176 -12.90 -6.94 -62.90
CA GLU A 176 -13.90 -7.39 -63.87
C GLU A 176 -13.27 -8.45 -64.75
N ASN A 177 -13.69 -9.70 -64.56
CA ASN A 177 -13.31 -10.80 -65.42
C ASN A 177 -14.01 -10.59 -66.76
N LYS A 178 -13.37 -9.81 -67.65
CA LYS A 178 -13.81 -9.66 -69.04
C LYS A 178 -13.72 -11.03 -69.72
N LYS A 179 -14.89 -11.66 -69.88
CA LYS A 179 -15.08 -12.72 -70.87
C LYS A 179 -14.97 -12.15 -72.27
#